data_AF-A0A7V8JGZ9-F1
#
_entry.id   AF-A0A7V8JGZ9-F1
#
_cell.length_a   1.000
_cell.length_b   1.000
_cell.length_c   1.000
_cell.angle_alpha   90.00
_cell.angle_beta   90.00
_cell.angle_gamma   90.00
#
_symmetry.space_group_name_H-M   'P 1'
#
loop_
_entity.id
_entity.type
_entity.pdbx_description
1 polymer ?
#
loop_
_entity_poly.entity_id
_entity_poly.type
_entity_poly.pdbx_seq_one_letter_code
_entity_poly.pdbx_strand_id
1 'polypeptide(L)'
;MRLDFLIGEHQGFSFDYYEVDRDHSKTLSDGINFLGTPIEATARAKGDLKFTFGSAAYKWWFGTGNDVFGVGLGAAYYKVHASIYGSATVNGDNFSAGASANESAWAPNLQLGWRHSFNDQWRMYVNASGVKKNGGSLNGHIYDAAIGLEWFPWQNVGFGAEYAYTKIRLNQNKRRYDLDLDMKLNGPAAYVRFRF
;
A
#
# COMPACT_ATOMS: atom_id res chain seq x y z
N MET A 1 -0.34 10.43 3.41
CA MET A 1 -1.14 11.53 4.01
C MET A 1 -2.50 11.01 4.39
N ARG A 2 -3.00 11.37 5.57
CA ARG A 2 -4.35 11.06 6.02
C ARG A 2 -4.98 12.32 6.57
N LEU A 3 -6.22 12.58 6.18
CA LEU A 3 -7.04 13.68 6.65
C LEU A 3 -8.35 13.10 7.18
N ASP A 4 -8.63 13.32 8.46
CA ASP A 4 -9.90 12.98 9.08
C ASP A 4 -10.58 14.29 9.50
N PHE A 5 -11.76 14.56 8.95
CA PHE A 5 -12.61 15.68 9.32
C PHE A 5 -13.82 15.16 10.08
N LEU A 6 -14.03 15.63 11.32
CA LEU A 6 -15.19 15.23 12.13
C LEU A 6 -16.27 16.31 12.05
N ILE A 7 -17.52 15.87 11.87
CA ILE A 7 -18.72 16.69 11.88
C ILE A 7 -19.53 16.31 13.12
N GLY A 8 -19.46 17.14 14.15
CA GLY A 8 -19.99 16.81 15.47
C GLY A 8 -19.24 15.64 16.11
N GLU A 9 -19.93 14.86 16.94
CA GLU A 9 -19.31 13.77 17.71
C GLU A 9 -19.41 12.39 17.02
N HIS A 10 -20.31 12.26 16.04
CA HIS A 10 -20.74 10.95 15.53
C HIS A 10 -20.45 10.73 14.05
N GLN A 11 -20.02 11.76 13.32
CA GLN A 11 -19.89 11.69 11.86
C GLN A 11 -18.57 12.32 11.42
N GLY A 12 -18.05 11.89 10.28
CA GLY A 12 -16.83 12.45 9.73
C GLY A 12 -16.50 11.94 8.34
N PHE A 13 -15.61 12.65 7.66
CA PHE A 13 -15.03 12.26 6.40
C PHE A 13 -13.58 11.84 6.63
N SER A 14 -13.17 10.74 6.01
CA SER A 14 -11.78 10.31 5.99
C SER A 14 -11.26 10.28 4.57
N PHE A 15 -10.10 10.88 4.37
CA PHE A 15 -9.34 10.84 3.13
C PHE A 15 -7.95 10.27 3.40
N ASP A 16 -7.61 9.21 2.68
CA ASP A 16 -6.33 8.53 2.80
C ASP A 16 -5.63 8.54 1.45
N TYR A 17 -4.37 8.96 1.40
CA TYR A 17 -3.55 8.91 0.19
C TYR A 17 -2.14 8.47 0.52
N TYR A 18 -1.64 7.44 -0.16
CA TYR A 18 -0.26 7.00 -0.02
C TYR A 18 0.29 6.47 -1.33
N GLU A 19 1.60 6.61 -1.49
CA GLU A 19 2.34 6.09 -2.61
C GLU A 19 3.53 5.29 -2.10
N VAL A 20 3.74 4.11 -2.67
CA VAL A 20 4.86 3.23 -2.37
C VAL A 20 5.64 3.05 -3.66
N ASP A 21 6.90 3.44 -3.64
CA ASP A 21 7.87 3.20 -4.71
C ASP A 21 8.90 2.18 -4.21
N ARG A 22 9.15 1.14 -5.00
CA ARG A 22 10.14 0.11 -4.74
C ARG A 22 10.90 -0.19 -6.02
N ASP A 23 12.18 0.12 -6.01
CA ASP A 23 13.14 -0.32 -7.02
C ASP A 23 13.96 -1.50 -6.51
N HIS A 24 14.23 -2.48 -7.38
CA HIS A 24 15.18 -3.53 -7.10
C HIS A 24 16.01 -3.83 -8.35
N SER A 25 17.33 -3.89 -8.19
CA SER A 25 18.23 -4.31 -9.27
C SER A 25 19.17 -5.40 -8.80
N LYS A 26 19.36 -6.41 -9.64
CA LYS A 26 20.29 -7.52 -9.46
C LYS A 26 21.16 -7.61 -10.70
N THR A 27 22.47 -7.62 -10.50
CA THR A 27 23.44 -7.91 -11.57
C THR A 27 24.14 -9.21 -11.20
N LEU A 28 24.15 -10.15 -12.13
CA LEU A 28 24.89 -11.41 -12.06
C LEU A 28 25.96 -11.35 -13.15
N SER A 29 27.23 -11.40 -12.74
CA SER A 29 28.36 -11.54 -13.65
C SER A 29 29.02 -12.86 -13.34
N ASP A 30 29.00 -13.78 -14.29
CA ASP A 30 29.62 -15.09 -14.13
C ASP A 30 30.45 -15.44 -15.37
N GLY A 31 31.63 -16.01 -15.14
CA GLY A 31 32.55 -16.45 -16.18
C GLY A 31 32.34 -17.93 -16.44
N ILE A 32 31.66 -18.28 -17.53
CA ILE A 32 31.32 -19.67 -17.82
C ILE A 32 32.36 -20.22 -18.80
N ASN A 33 33.12 -21.24 -18.40
CA ASN A 33 33.99 -21.98 -19.30
C ASN A 33 33.16 -23.03 -20.06
N PHE A 34 32.80 -22.72 -21.31
CA PHE A 34 32.05 -23.63 -22.16
C PHE A 34 33.01 -24.20 -23.23
N LEU A 35 33.19 -25.52 -23.25
CA LEU A 35 34.07 -26.23 -24.20
C LEU A 35 35.53 -25.71 -24.25
N GLY A 36 36.07 -25.23 -23.12
CA GLY A 36 37.45 -24.72 -23.03
C GLY A 36 37.64 -23.27 -23.48
N THR A 37 36.55 -22.58 -23.85
CA THR A 37 36.58 -21.14 -24.16
C THR A 37 35.99 -20.36 -22.98
N PRO A 38 36.70 -19.36 -22.42
CA PRO A 38 36.12 -18.48 -21.42
C PRO A 38 35.07 -17.59 -22.07
N ILE A 39 33.82 -17.68 -21.61
CA ILE A 39 32.72 -16.80 -22.01
C ILE A 39 32.40 -15.89 -20.83
N GLU A 40 32.56 -14.59 -21.02
CA GLU A 40 32.11 -13.57 -20.06
C GLU A 40 30.62 -13.29 -20.31
N ALA A 41 29.78 -13.62 -19.33
CA ALA A 41 28.35 -13.35 -19.37
C ALA A 41 27.97 -12.42 -18.21
N THR A 42 27.38 -11.27 -18.54
CA THR A 42 26.81 -10.36 -17.54
C THR A 42 25.32 -10.23 -17.78
N ALA A 43 24.50 -10.59 -16.79
CA ALA A 43 23.06 -10.42 -16.80
C ALA A 43 22.65 -9.40 -15.73
N ARG A 44 21.85 -8.41 -16.11
CA ARG A 44 21.25 -7.43 -15.22
C ARG A 44 19.74 -7.53 -15.31
N ALA A 45 19.07 -7.61 -14.17
CA ALA A 45 17.63 -7.49 -14.04
C ALA A 45 17.30 -6.30 -13.15
N LYS A 46 16.44 -5.41 -13.62
CA LYS A 46 15.89 -4.28 -12.89
C LYS A 46 14.38 -4.40 -12.84
N GLY A 47 13.79 -4.30 -11.66
CA GLY A 47 12.35 -4.21 -11.46
C GLY A 47 12.01 -2.90 -10.77
N ASP A 48 10.97 -2.22 -11.26
CA ASP A 48 10.42 -1.02 -10.65
C ASP A 48 8.94 -1.27 -10.35
N LEU A 49 8.52 -1.04 -9.11
CA LEU A 49 7.14 -1.20 -8.65
C LEU A 49 6.66 0.07 -7.96
N LYS A 50 5.63 0.69 -8.52
CA LYS A 50 4.99 1.87 -7.99
C LYS A 50 3.50 1.61 -7.73
N PHE A 51 3.09 1.81 -6.49
CA PHE A 51 1.72 1.63 -6.04
C PHE A 51 1.18 2.95 -5.49
N THR A 52 0.09 3.45 -6.07
CA THR A 52 -0.61 4.66 -5.60
C THR A 52 -2.00 4.25 -5.11
N PHE A 53 -2.36 4.69 -3.89
CA PHE A 53 -3.67 4.48 -3.30
C PHE A 53 -4.26 5.79 -2.83
N GLY A 54 -5.54 6.01 -3.13
CA GLY A 54 -6.34 7.11 -2.63
C GLY A 54 -7.72 6.61 -2.21
N SER A 55 -8.22 7.02 -1.06
CA SER A 55 -9.57 6.67 -0.64
C SER A 55 -10.29 7.83 0.01
N ALA A 56 -11.60 7.86 -0.16
CA ALA A 56 -12.50 8.79 0.50
C ALA A 56 -13.66 7.97 1.08
N ALA A 57 -13.96 8.17 2.37
CA ALA A 57 -15.06 7.48 3.04
C ALA A 57 -15.78 8.40 4.02
N TYR A 58 -17.07 8.14 4.19
CA TYR A 58 -17.85 8.71 5.26
C TYR A 58 -17.85 7.76 6.45
N LYS A 59 -17.53 8.24 7.64
CA LYS A 59 -17.42 7.48 8.88
C LYS A 59 -18.49 7.92 9.87
N TRP A 60 -19.18 6.93 10.43
CA TRP A 60 -20.03 7.06 11.59
C TRP A 60 -19.29 6.52 12.81
N TRP A 61 -19.24 7.32 13.87
CA TRP A 61 -18.64 6.99 15.16
C TRP A 61 -19.76 6.73 16.17
N PHE A 62 -19.66 5.60 16.86
CA PHE A 62 -20.59 5.10 17.85
C PHE A 62 -19.84 4.83 19.14
N GLY A 63 -20.39 5.28 20.26
CA GLY A 63 -19.78 5.10 21.58
C GLY A 63 -19.81 6.39 22.38
N THR A 64 -19.76 6.26 23.69
CA THR A 64 -19.75 7.37 24.64
C THR A 64 -18.61 7.16 25.64
N GLY A 65 -17.92 8.23 26.00
CA GLY A 65 -16.78 8.18 26.92
C GLY A 65 -15.46 7.82 26.23
N ASN A 66 -14.78 6.78 26.73
CA ASN A 66 -13.40 6.49 26.36
C ASN A 66 -13.27 5.60 25.12
N ASP A 67 -14.30 4.82 24.80
CA ASP A 67 -14.32 3.87 23.70
C ASP A 67 -15.27 4.30 22.60
N VAL A 68 -14.74 4.39 21.37
CA VAL A 68 -15.52 4.78 20.20
C VAL A 68 -15.20 3.85 19.04
N PHE A 69 -16.25 3.31 18.43
CA PHE A 69 -16.19 2.45 17.26
C PHE A 69 -16.65 3.22 16.03
N GLY A 70 -15.88 3.14 14.96
CA GLY A 70 -16.15 3.78 13.69
C GLY A 70 -16.49 2.74 12.65
N VAL A 71 -17.54 2.99 11.87
CA VAL A 71 -17.80 2.28 10.61
C VAL A 71 -17.84 3.33 9.52
N GLY A 72 -17.15 3.10 8.42
CA GLY A 72 -17.16 4.00 7.29
C GLY A 72 -17.32 3.30 5.97
N LEU A 73 -17.96 3.99 5.03
CA LEU A 73 -18.21 3.49 3.69
C LEU A 73 -17.81 4.56 2.67
N GLY A 74 -17.20 4.13 1.58
CA GLY A 74 -16.77 5.03 0.53
C GLY A 74 -16.21 4.33 -0.69
N ALA A 75 -15.28 5.01 -1.35
CA ALA A 75 -14.60 4.51 -2.54
C ALA A 75 -13.08 4.65 -2.38
N ALA A 76 -12.36 3.73 -2.99
CA ALA A 76 -10.92 3.78 -3.14
C ALA A 76 -10.55 3.72 -4.62
N TYR A 77 -9.55 4.51 -4.99
CA TYR A 77 -8.83 4.45 -6.24
C TYR A 77 -7.45 3.87 -5.98
N TYR A 78 -7.05 2.90 -6.79
CA TYR A 78 -5.70 2.37 -6.75
C TYR A 78 -5.11 2.29 -8.15
N LYS A 79 -3.80 2.46 -8.21
CA LYS A 79 -3.01 2.36 -9.44
C LYS A 79 -1.74 1.58 -9.15
N VAL A 80 -1.44 0.61 -10.00
CA VAL A 80 -0.25 -0.23 -9.94
C VAL A 80 0.52 -0.06 -11.24
N HIS A 81 1.77 0.33 -11.12
CA HIS A 81 2.72 0.36 -12.21
C HIS A 81 3.88 -0.57 -11.87
N ALA A 82 4.09 -1.60 -12.68
CA ALA A 82 5.18 -2.53 -12.53
C ALA A 82 5.95 -2.61 -13.85
N SER A 83 7.26 -2.48 -13.81
CA SER A 83 8.11 -2.68 -14.98
C SER A 83 9.29 -3.57 -14.61
N ILE A 84 9.69 -4.41 -15.55
CA ILE A 84 10.86 -5.28 -15.43
C ILE A 84 11.67 -5.17 -16.71
N TYR A 85 12.97 -4.96 -16.54
CA TYR A 85 13.94 -4.82 -17.60
C TYR A 85 15.10 -5.78 -17.35
N GLY A 86 15.37 -6.65 -18.30
CA GLY A 86 16.53 -7.54 -18.30
C GLY A 86 17.47 -7.16 -19.43
N SER A 87 18.77 -7.13 -19.16
CA SER A 87 19.81 -7.04 -20.19
C SER A 87 20.87 -8.10 -19.95
N ALA A 88 21.34 -8.75 -21.00
CA ALA A 88 22.41 -9.73 -20.96
C ALA A 88 23.48 -9.37 -22.01
N THR A 89 24.73 -9.33 -21.59
CA THR A 89 25.89 -9.16 -22.48
C THR A 89 26.66 -10.47 -22.53
N VAL A 90 26.85 -11.02 -23.74
CA VAL A 90 27.59 -12.26 -23.98
C VAL A 90 28.60 -11.99 -25.08
N ASN A 91 29.89 -12.15 -24.79
CA ASN A 91 30.98 -11.92 -25.77
C ASN A 91 30.91 -10.56 -26.51
N GLY A 92 30.41 -9.51 -25.84
CA GLY A 92 30.25 -8.17 -26.40
C GLY A 92 28.90 -7.88 -27.05
N ASP A 93 28.08 -8.90 -27.32
CA ASP A 93 26.72 -8.73 -27.84
C ASP A 93 25.73 -8.48 -26.72
N ASN A 94 24.91 -7.44 -26.86
CA ASN A 94 23.96 -7.01 -25.85
C ASN A 94 22.52 -7.36 -26.25
N PHE A 95 21.82 -8.09 -25.37
CA PHE A 95 20.41 -8.45 -25.51
C PHE A 95 19.63 -7.76 -24.41
N SER A 96 18.50 -7.14 -24.74
CA SER A 96 17.62 -6.53 -23.75
C SER A 96 16.17 -6.91 -24.00
N ALA A 97 15.44 -7.23 -22.94
CA ALA A 97 14.01 -7.46 -22.96
C ALA A 97 13.36 -6.74 -21.77
N GLY A 98 12.14 -6.26 -21.95
CA GLY A 98 11.40 -5.64 -20.86
C GLY A 98 9.91 -5.83 -21.01
N ALA A 99 9.21 -5.78 -19.88
CA ALA A 99 7.76 -5.82 -19.81
C ALA A 99 7.28 -4.76 -18.81
N SER A 100 6.17 -4.11 -19.11
CA SER A 100 5.54 -3.14 -18.21
C SER A 100 4.04 -3.40 -18.10
N ALA A 101 3.52 -3.35 -16.89
CA ALA A 101 2.10 -3.40 -16.57
C ALA A 101 1.71 -2.09 -15.88
N ASN A 102 0.63 -1.48 -16.33
CA ASN A 102 0.06 -0.27 -15.73
C ASN A 102 -1.44 -0.45 -15.64
N GLU A 103 -1.95 -0.56 -14.43
CA GLU A 103 -3.35 -0.87 -14.16
C GLU A 103 -3.90 0.08 -13.12
N SER A 104 -5.15 0.49 -13.28
CA SER A 104 -5.83 1.34 -12.29
C SER A 104 -7.30 0.99 -12.18
N ALA A 105 -7.87 1.19 -11.01
CA ALA A 105 -9.26 0.86 -10.77
C ALA A 105 -9.84 1.61 -9.56
N TRP A 106 -11.16 1.81 -9.65
CA TRP A 106 -11.99 2.24 -8.53
C TRP A 106 -12.69 1.03 -7.92
N ALA A 107 -12.87 1.04 -6.61
CA ALA A 107 -13.55 -0.02 -5.89
C ALA A 107 -14.21 0.52 -4.62
N PRO A 108 -15.32 -0.09 -4.18
CA PRO A 108 -15.94 0.25 -2.90
C PRO A 108 -14.98 -0.05 -1.75
N ASN A 109 -15.02 0.82 -0.74
CA ASN A 109 -14.17 0.80 0.43
C ASN A 109 -15.06 0.74 1.68
N LEU A 110 -14.81 -0.25 2.53
CA LEU A 110 -15.36 -0.32 3.88
C LEU A 110 -14.22 -0.08 4.88
N GLN A 111 -14.43 0.83 5.81
CA GLN A 111 -13.49 1.14 6.89
C GLN A 111 -14.13 0.83 8.25
N LEU A 112 -13.33 0.30 9.15
CA LEU A 112 -13.65 0.07 10.55
C LEU A 112 -12.59 0.77 11.38
N GLY A 113 -13.02 1.35 12.49
CA GLY A 113 -12.17 2.04 13.43
C GLY A 113 -12.56 1.68 14.85
N TRP A 114 -11.60 1.64 15.73
CA TRP A 114 -11.81 1.65 17.16
C TRP A 114 -10.79 2.59 17.78
N ARG A 115 -11.22 3.36 18.78
CA ARG A 115 -10.40 4.30 19.52
C ARG A 115 -10.69 4.14 20.99
N HIS A 116 -9.63 3.99 21.78
CA HIS A 116 -9.69 3.95 23.22
C HIS A 116 -8.82 5.08 23.78
N SER A 117 -9.44 6.04 24.45
CA SER A 117 -8.74 7.13 25.13
C SER A 117 -8.52 6.75 26.60
N PHE A 118 -7.28 6.45 26.98
CA PHE A 118 -6.93 6.13 28.37
C PHE A 118 -7.03 7.37 29.26
N ASN A 119 -6.65 8.51 28.72
CA ASN A 119 -6.75 9.84 29.32
C ASN A 119 -6.72 10.89 28.19
N ASP A 120 -6.70 12.17 28.55
CA ASP A 120 -6.68 13.28 27.58
C ASP A 120 -5.41 13.32 26.70
N GLN A 121 -4.35 12.64 27.15
CA GLN A 121 -3.05 12.60 26.50
C GLN A 121 -2.80 11.31 25.73
N TRP A 122 -3.41 10.19 26.09
CA TRP A 122 -3.06 8.88 25.52
C TRP A 122 -4.28 8.24 24.89
N ARG A 123 -4.16 7.92 23.61
CA ARG A 123 -5.20 7.24 22.85
C ARG A 123 -4.61 6.10 22.05
N MET A 124 -5.18 4.92 22.18
CA MET A 124 -4.93 3.82 21.26
C MET A 124 -6.00 3.81 20.17
N TYR A 125 -5.63 3.36 18.99
CA TYR A 125 -6.60 3.10 17.93
C TYR A 125 -6.25 1.86 17.14
N VAL A 126 -7.28 1.28 16.55
CA VAL A 126 -7.20 0.22 15.56
C VAL A 126 -8.03 0.66 14.38
N ASN A 127 -7.47 0.64 13.18
CA ASN A 127 -8.21 0.84 11.94
C ASN A 127 -8.08 -0.42 11.08
N ALA A 128 -9.14 -0.78 10.39
CA ALA A 128 -9.11 -1.79 9.35
C ALA A 128 -9.88 -1.29 8.14
N SER A 129 -9.43 -1.57 6.93
CA SER A 129 -10.18 -1.30 5.72
C SER A 129 -10.13 -2.45 4.74
N GLY A 130 -11.22 -2.59 3.99
CA GLY A 130 -11.38 -3.60 2.96
C GLY A 130 -11.88 -2.95 1.69
N VAL A 131 -11.14 -3.14 0.61
CA VAL A 131 -11.54 -2.76 -0.74
C VAL A 131 -11.78 -4.03 -1.51
N LYS A 132 -13.00 -4.19 -2.04
CA LYS A 132 -13.39 -5.38 -2.81
C LYS A 132 -13.88 -4.97 -4.18
N LYS A 133 -13.20 -5.44 -5.22
CA LYS A 133 -13.66 -5.27 -6.60
C LYS A 133 -14.21 -6.58 -7.15
N ASN A 134 -15.50 -6.57 -7.47
CA ASN A 134 -16.19 -7.63 -8.18
C ASN A 134 -16.50 -7.15 -9.61
N GLY A 135 -15.62 -7.39 -10.59
CA GLY A 135 -15.94 -7.21 -12.01
C GLY A 135 -14.90 -6.44 -12.85
N GLY A 136 -14.80 -6.81 -14.13
CA GLY A 136 -13.91 -6.20 -15.14
C GLY A 136 -12.67 -7.05 -15.47
N SER A 137 -11.71 -6.44 -16.16
CA SER A 137 -10.42 -7.05 -16.50
C SER A 137 -9.44 -7.17 -15.32
N LEU A 138 -9.82 -6.66 -14.15
CA LEU A 138 -8.99 -6.60 -12.95
C LEU A 138 -9.87 -6.88 -11.72
N ASN A 139 -9.74 -8.08 -11.14
CA ASN A 139 -10.42 -8.48 -9.91
C ASN A 139 -9.40 -8.52 -8.77
N GLY A 140 -9.80 -8.06 -7.59
CA GLY A 140 -8.88 -8.02 -6.46
C GLY A 140 -9.51 -7.55 -5.17
N HIS A 141 -8.79 -7.85 -4.09
CA HIS A 141 -9.12 -7.41 -2.75
C HIS A 141 -7.87 -6.83 -2.09
N ILE A 142 -8.05 -5.67 -1.46
CA ILE A 142 -7.03 -5.00 -0.66
C ILE A 142 -7.55 -4.98 0.76
N TYR A 143 -6.72 -5.45 1.68
CA TYR A 143 -6.99 -5.42 3.10
C TYR A 143 -5.91 -4.61 3.79
N ASP A 144 -6.31 -3.62 4.57
CA ASP A 144 -5.42 -2.82 5.40
C ASP A 144 -5.84 -2.97 6.85
N ALA A 145 -4.87 -3.06 7.74
CA ALA A 145 -5.06 -3.04 9.18
C ALA A 145 -3.93 -2.22 9.79
N ALA A 146 -4.26 -1.33 10.71
CA ALA A 146 -3.29 -0.53 11.44
C ALA A 146 -3.67 -0.48 12.90
N ILE A 147 -2.68 -0.65 13.77
CA ILE A 147 -2.80 -0.41 15.20
C ILE A 147 -1.80 0.66 15.58
N GLY A 148 -2.24 1.63 16.36
CA GLY A 148 -1.38 2.72 16.76
C GLY A 148 -1.75 3.32 18.09
N LEU A 149 -0.82 4.12 18.59
CA LEU A 149 -0.88 4.76 19.87
C LEU A 149 -0.47 6.21 19.69
N GLU A 150 -1.33 7.11 20.16
CA GLU A 150 -1.24 8.55 20.02
C GLU A 150 -1.00 9.15 21.40
N TRP A 151 -0.03 10.05 21.45
CA TRP A 151 0.28 10.88 22.60
C TRP A 151 0.03 12.36 22.27
N PHE A 152 -0.84 13.00 23.02
CA PHE A 152 -1.26 14.40 22.91
C PHE A 152 -0.68 15.20 24.09
N PRO A 153 0.59 15.64 24.01
CA PRO A 153 1.15 16.56 25.01
C PRO A 153 0.41 17.91 25.03
N TRP A 154 -0.15 18.32 23.89
CA TRP A 154 -0.92 19.57 23.76
C TRP A 154 -2.33 19.29 23.25
N GLN A 155 -3.25 20.23 23.52
CA GLN A 155 -4.63 20.11 23.09
C GLN A 155 -4.82 20.15 21.58
N ASN A 156 -3.87 20.63 20.78
CA ASN A 156 -4.02 20.73 19.32
C ASN A 156 -3.02 19.88 18.55
N VAL A 157 -2.02 19.31 19.23
CA VAL A 157 -0.90 18.60 18.61
C VAL A 157 -0.63 17.30 19.36
N GLY A 158 -0.59 16.21 18.62
CA GLY A 158 -0.20 14.90 19.11
C GLY A 158 0.81 14.22 18.19
N PHE A 159 1.50 13.24 18.73
CA PHE A 159 2.40 12.36 18.01
C PHE A 159 1.83 10.95 18.06
N GLY A 160 1.85 10.26 16.94
CA GLY A 160 1.39 8.88 16.83
C GLY A 160 2.51 7.98 16.35
N ALA A 161 2.53 6.77 16.87
CA ALA A 161 3.25 5.66 16.28
C ALA A 161 2.24 4.58 15.92
N GLU A 162 2.38 4.00 14.74
CA GLU A 162 1.50 2.94 14.27
C GLU A 162 2.27 1.83 13.59
N TYR A 163 1.68 0.66 13.58
CA TYR A 163 2.12 -0.47 12.79
C TYR A 163 1.02 -0.80 11.81
N ALA A 164 1.29 -0.57 10.53
CA ALA A 164 0.37 -0.84 9.44
C ALA A 164 0.72 -2.17 8.76
N TYR A 165 -0.32 -2.88 8.34
CA TYR A 165 -0.25 -4.10 7.56
C TYR A 165 -1.24 -4.00 6.40
N THR A 166 -0.73 -4.06 5.19
CA THR A 166 -1.49 -4.01 3.95
C THR A 166 -1.22 -5.26 3.13
N LYS A 167 -2.28 -5.94 2.72
CA LYS A 167 -2.22 -7.10 1.83
C LYS A 167 -2.97 -6.79 0.56
N ILE A 168 -2.26 -6.86 -0.55
CA ILE A 168 -2.78 -6.58 -1.89
C ILE A 168 -2.76 -7.88 -2.67
N ARG A 169 -3.94 -8.31 -3.12
CA ARG A 169 -4.07 -9.42 -4.08
C ARG A 169 -4.83 -8.94 -5.29
N LEU A 170 -4.12 -8.89 -6.41
CA LEU A 170 -4.66 -8.53 -7.70
C LEU A 170 -4.44 -9.71 -8.65
N ASN A 171 -5.54 -10.14 -9.27
CA ASN A 171 -5.51 -11.18 -10.29
C ASN A 171 -5.92 -10.52 -11.61
N GLN A 172 -5.04 -10.62 -12.61
CA GLN A 172 -5.33 -10.16 -13.96
C GLN A 172 -5.40 -11.35 -14.92
N ASN A 173 -6.60 -11.62 -15.45
CA ASN A 173 -6.79 -12.55 -16.56
C ASN A 173 -6.67 -11.75 -17.87
N LYS A 174 -5.52 -11.84 -18.56
CA LYS A 174 -5.39 -11.41 -19.96
C LYS A 174 -5.02 -12.62 -20.83
N ARG A 175 -5.57 -12.67 -22.05
CA ARG A 175 -5.44 -13.75 -23.07
C ARG A 175 -4.01 -14.23 -23.41
N ARG A 176 -2.96 -13.59 -22.90
CA ARG A 176 -1.56 -13.95 -23.19
C ARG A 176 -0.64 -14.03 -21.97
N TYR A 177 -1.08 -13.61 -20.77
CA TYR A 177 -0.25 -13.62 -19.57
C TYR A 177 -1.14 -13.52 -18.32
N ASP A 178 -0.92 -14.43 -17.36
CA ASP A 178 -1.49 -14.35 -16.02
C ASP A 178 -0.48 -13.61 -15.13
N LEU A 179 -0.89 -12.49 -14.54
CA LEU A 179 -0.08 -11.73 -13.60
C LEU A 179 -0.79 -11.75 -12.24
N ASP A 180 -0.23 -12.53 -11.32
CA ASP A 180 -0.65 -12.56 -9.92
C ASP A 180 0.30 -11.67 -9.11
N LEU A 181 -0.24 -10.60 -8.53
CA LEU A 181 0.49 -9.74 -7.60
C LEU A 181 0.01 -10.02 -6.17
N ASP A 182 0.81 -10.72 -5.38
CA ASP A 182 0.64 -10.84 -3.91
C ASP A 182 1.72 -9.97 -3.24
N MET A 183 1.33 -8.76 -2.82
CA MET A 183 2.23 -7.85 -2.10
C MET A 183 1.76 -7.71 -0.66
N LYS A 184 2.70 -7.87 0.27
CA LYS A 184 2.52 -7.62 1.69
C LYS A 184 3.42 -6.46 2.09
N LEU A 185 2.80 -5.41 2.60
CA LEU A 185 3.48 -4.26 3.15
C LEU A 185 3.20 -4.25 4.65
N ASN A 186 4.25 -4.22 5.45
CA ASN A 186 4.14 -4.07 6.88
C ASN A 186 5.27 -3.18 7.37
N GLY A 187 4.96 -2.25 8.26
CA GLY A 187 5.97 -1.33 8.74
C GLY A 187 5.48 -0.44 9.87
N PRO A 188 6.38 -0.09 10.79
CA PRO A 188 6.12 0.98 11.73
C PRO A 188 6.13 2.32 10.98
N ALA A 189 5.22 3.20 11.36
CA ALA A 189 5.18 4.59 10.93
C ALA A 189 5.02 5.49 12.15
N ALA A 190 5.60 6.68 12.07
CA ALA A 190 5.38 7.74 13.04
C ALA A 190 4.78 8.95 12.32
N TYR A 191 3.86 9.65 12.96
CA TYR A 191 3.19 10.79 12.37
C TYR A 191 2.87 11.85 13.42
N VAL A 192 2.61 13.06 12.93
CA VAL A 192 2.12 14.18 13.75
C VAL A 192 0.65 14.38 13.44
N ARG A 193 -0.15 14.54 14.48
CA ARG A 193 -1.59 14.76 14.40
C ARG A 193 -1.93 16.16 14.89
N PHE A 194 -2.69 16.88 14.07
CA PHE A 194 -3.25 18.17 14.43
C PHE A 194 -4.76 18.03 14.62
N ARG A 195 -5.31 18.62 15.69
CA ARG A 195 -6.76 18.73 15.92
C ARG A 195 -7.11 20.20 16.15
N PHE A 196 -8.10 20.69 15.40
CA PHE A 196 -8.61 22.07 15.42
C PHE A 196 -10.09 22.05 15.73
#